data_AF-A0A7C2L190-F1
#
_entry.id   AF-A0A7C2L190-F1
#
_cell.length_a   1.000
_cell.length_b   1.000
_cell.length_c   1.000
_cell.angle_alpha   90.00
_cell.angle_beta   90.00
_cell.angle_gamma   90.00
#
_symmetry.space_group_name_H-M   'P 1'
#
loop_
_entity.id
_entity.type
_entity.pdbx_description
1 polymer ?
#
loop_
_entity_poly.entity_id
_entity_poly.type
_entity_poly.pdbx_seq_one_letter_code
_entity_poly.pdbx_strand_id
1 'polypeptide(L)'
;MVAPASSPATVARRRRMPQSPPPLDPARLLELMRGQRDLYRRLGALGARQRTLVSGDQPEQLLSVLSERHALISALSQSNQELAPYRRSWETVYGGLNAAERKDVAALLAEINGLLHTILQADQEDSALLGARKQSMAQALQDLSGGQAANAAYGRAAGAAGGSSADLSG
;
A
#
# COMPACT_ATOMS: atom_id res chain seq x y z
N MET A 1 -66.59 -22.14 -6.07
CA MET A 1 -65.42 -21.24 -6.08
C MET A 1 -64.17 -22.11 -6.12
N VAL A 2 -63.58 -22.28 -7.31
CA VAL A 2 -62.42 -23.15 -7.55
C VAL A 2 -61.25 -22.25 -7.95
N ALA A 3 -60.14 -22.38 -7.23
CA ALA A 3 -58.93 -21.55 -7.41
C ALA A 3 -58.11 -22.01 -8.64
N PRO A 4 -57.51 -21.08 -9.41
CA PRO A 4 -56.68 -21.45 -10.56
C PRO A 4 -55.26 -21.85 -10.14
N ALA A 5 -54.76 -22.92 -10.74
CA ALA A 5 -53.41 -23.44 -10.58
C ALA A 5 -52.38 -22.56 -11.30
N SER A 6 -51.41 -22.03 -10.56
CA SER A 6 -50.27 -21.27 -11.09
C SER A 6 -49.28 -22.19 -11.81
N SER A 7 -49.10 -21.98 -13.11
CA SER A 7 -48.05 -22.63 -13.91
C SER A 7 -46.67 -22.02 -13.61
N PRO A 8 -45.65 -22.83 -13.28
CA PRO A 8 -44.27 -22.35 -13.18
C PRO A 8 -43.67 -22.22 -14.59
N ALA A 9 -43.53 -20.98 -15.06
CA ALA A 9 -42.76 -20.66 -16.25
C ALA A 9 -41.30 -21.08 -16.05
N THR A 10 -40.93 -22.17 -16.72
CA THR A 10 -39.55 -22.66 -16.81
C THR A 10 -38.72 -21.64 -17.58
N VAL A 11 -38.05 -20.75 -16.86
CA VAL A 11 -37.05 -19.84 -17.41
C VAL A 11 -35.85 -20.69 -17.83
N ALA A 12 -35.81 -21.06 -19.10
CA ALA A 12 -34.67 -21.68 -19.75
C ALA A 12 -33.46 -20.76 -19.63
N ARG A 13 -32.66 -21.00 -18.58
CA ARG A 13 -31.38 -20.34 -18.29
C ARG A 13 -30.44 -20.68 -19.44
N ARG A 14 -30.45 -19.88 -20.51
CA ARG A 14 -29.51 -19.98 -21.63
C ARG A 14 -28.11 -19.95 -21.03
N ARG A 15 -27.46 -21.12 -20.92
CA ARG A 15 -26.04 -21.25 -20.63
C ARG A 15 -25.32 -20.42 -21.68
N ARG A 16 -24.85 -19.22 -21.32
CA ARG A 16 -23.84 -18.51 -22.11
C ARG A 16 -22.69 -19.48 -22.29
N MET A 17 -22.48 -19.97 -23.51
CA MET A 17 -21.28 -20.73 -23.81
C MET A 17 -20.08 -19.83 -23.49
N PRO A 18 -19.02 -20.38 -22.86
CA PRO A 18 -17.81 -19.61 -22.60
C PRO A 18 -17.29 -19.12 -23.95
N GLN A 19 -17.29 -17.80 -24.15
CA GLN A 19 -16.64 -17.23 -25.32
C GLN A 19 -15.17 -17.65 -25.27
N SER A 20 -14.67 -18.22 -26.37
CA SER A 20 -13.26 -18.55 -26.50
C SER A 20 -12.42 -17.31 -26.14
N PRO A 21 -11.37 -17.46 -25.32
CA PRO A 21 -10.54 -16.33 -24.96
C PRO A 21 -10.00 -15.68 -26.25
N PRO A 22 -9.97 -14.34 -26.33
CA PRO A 22 -9.43 -13.65 -27.49
C PRO A 22 -7.99 -14.12 -27.75
N PRO A 23 -7.56 -14.20 -29.02
CA PRO A 23 -6.20 -14.58 -29.36
C PRO A 23 -5.20 -13.67 -28.66
N LEU A 24 -4.09 -14.24 -28.17
CA LEU A 24 -3.05 -13.49 -27.48
C LEU A 24 -2.31 -12.62 -28.49
N ASP A 25 -2.44 -11.30 -28.34
CA ASP A 25 -1.88 -10.30 -29.25
C ASP A 25 -0.54 -9.74 -28.70
N PRO A 26 0.57 -9.87 -29.45
CA PRO A 26 1.85 -9.21 -29.17
C PRO A 26 1.76 -7.72 -28.84
N ALA A 27 0.94 -6.96 -29.58
CA ALA A 27 0.83 -5.51 -29.39
C ALA A 27 0.20 -5.20 -28.02
N ARG A 28 -0.86 -5.95 -27.66
CA ARG A 28 -1.48 -5.84 -26.34
C ARG A 28 -0.53 -6.24 -25.21
N LEU A 29 0.32 -7.26 -25.38
CA LEU A 29 1.35 -7.60 -24.39
C LEU A 29 2.28 -6.42 -24.12
N LEU A 30 2.83 -5.81 -25.17
CA LEU A 30 3.72 -4.65 -25.04
C LEU A 30 3.03 -3.46 -24.38
N GLU A 31 1.77 -3.20 -24.72
CA GLU A 31 0.96 -2.16 -24.07
C GLU A 31 0.81 -2.42 -22.56
N LEU A 32 0.43 -3.64 -22.17
CA LEU A 32 0.28 -4.02 -20.77
C LEU A 32 1.60 -3.88 -19.99
N MET A 33 2.72 -4.32 -20.56
CA MET A 33 4.03 -4.20 -19.94
C MET A 33 4.48 -2.74 -19.79
N ARG A 34 4.23 -1.89 -20.79
CA ARG A 34 4.49 -0.44 -20.70
C ARG A 34 3.64 0.19 -19.60
N GLY A 35 2.35 -0.15 -19.54
CA GLY A 35 1.45 0.29 -18.47
C GLY A 35 1.94 -0.13 -17.08
N GLN A 36 2.39 -1.38 -16.93
CA GLN A 36 2.94 -1.88 -15.67
C GLN A 36 4.21 -1.13 -15.25
N ARG A 37 5.15 -0.90 -16.19
CA ARG A 37 6.34 -0.08 -15.93
C ARG A 37 5.96 1.33 -15.46
N ASP A 38 5.00 1.96 -16.12
CA ASP A 38 4.60 3.33 -15.78
C ASP A 38 3.94 3.40 -14.40
N LEU A 39 3.17 2.38 -14.01
CA LEU A 39 2.65 2.24 -12.65
C LEU A 39 3.78 2.11 -11.62
N TYR A 40 4.79 1.28 -11.88
CA TYR A 40 5.95 1.17 -10.98
C TYR A 40 6.75 2.46 -10.87
N ARG A 41 6.97 3.20 -11.97
CA ARG A 41 7.63 4.51 -11.93
C ARG A 41 6.88 5.50 -11.05
N ARG A 42 5.55 5.56 -11.18
CA ARG A 42 4.69 6.42 -10.32
C ARG A 42 4.76 5.98 -8.86
N LEU A 43 4.75 4.67 -8.59
CA LEU A 43 4.85 4.14 -7.25
C LEU A 43 6.20 4.50 -6.59
N GLY A 44 7.30 4.40 -7.34
CA GLY A 44 8.62 4.85 -6.89
C GLY A 44 8.68 6.35 -6.60
N ALA A 45 8.09 7.19 -7.45
CA ALA A 45 8.01 8.63 -7.23
C ALA A 45 7.21 8.99 -5.95
N LEU A 46 6.12 8.27 -5.68
CA LEU A 46 5.37 8.42 -4.43
C LEU A 46 6.17 7.96 -3.22
N GLY A 47 7.00 6.91 -3.33
CA GLY A 47 7.92 6.49 -2.27
C GLY A 47 8.92 7.60 -1.90
N ALA A 48 9.56 8.22 -2.90
CA ALA A 48 10.45 9.35 -2.65
C ALA A 48 9.73 10.53 -1.96
N ARG A 49 8.49 10.84 -2.40
CA ARG A 49 7.67 11.88 -1.75
C ARG A 49 7.30 11.51 -0.31
N GLN A 50 6.94 10.26 -0.07
CA GLN A 50 6.63 9.75 1.27
C GLN A 50 7.81 9.97 2.21
N ARG A 51 9.04 9.64 1.79
CA ARG A 51 10.24 9.82 2.61
C ARG A 51 10.50 11.28 3.00
N THR A 52 10.28 12.21 2.08
CA THR A 52 10.35 13.66 2.37
C THR A 52 9.29 14.07 3.38
N LEU A 53 8.05 13.58 3.23
CA LEU A 53 6.95 13.88 4.14
C LEU A 53 7.10 13.23 5.50
N VAL A 54 7.62 12.01 5.59
CA VAL A 54 7.95 11.37 6.87
C VAL A 54 9.00 12.20 7.60
N SER A 55 9.91 12.84 6.86
CA SER A 55 10.93 13.70 7.44
C SER A 55 10.39 15.06 7.90
N GLY A 56 9.25 15.52 7.36
CA GLY A 56 8.57 16.75 7.76
C GLY A 56 7.37 16.50 8.68
N ASP A 57 6.97 17.50 9.47
CA ASP A 57 5.80 17.38 10.36
C ASP A 57 4.48 17.64 9.60
N GLN A 58 4.25 16.92 8.50
CA GLN A 58 3.09 17.10 7.59
C GLN A 58 2.25 15.81 7.45
N PRO A 59 1.58 15.34 8.53
CA PRO A 59 0.91 14.04 8.56
C PRO A 59 -0.29 13.94 7.60
N GLU A 60 -1.00 15.04 7.31
CA GLU A 60 -2.16 15.03 6.40
C GLU A 60 -1.72 14.73 4.96
N GLN A 61 -0.57 15.26 4.55
CA GLN A 61 -0.02 15.00 3.21
C GLN A 61 0.46 13.55 3.07
N LEU A 62 0.96 12.96 4.16
CA LEU A 62 1.34 11.56 4.19
C LEU A 62 0.14 10.64 3.90
N LEU A 63 -1.03 10.93 4.46
CA LEU A 63 -2.25 10.15 4.20
C LEU A 63 -2.71 10.22 2.74
N SER A 64 -2.54 11.38 2.07
CA SER A 64 -2.81 11.51 0.63
C SER A 64 -1.89 10.59 -0.18
N VAL A 65 -0.59 10.62 0.11
CA VAL A 65 0.41 9.78 -0.58
C VAL A 65 0.11 8.29 -0.39
N LEU A 66 -0.26 7.86 0.81
CA LEU A 66 -0.64 6.48 1.09
C LEU A 66 -1.88 6.04 0.31
N SER A 67 -2.88 6.91 0.18
CA SER A 67 -4.09 6.64 -0.59
C SER A 67 -3.80 6.50 -2.09
N GLU A 68 -2.97 7.38 -2.64
CA GLU A 68 -2.50 7.30 -4.03
C GLU A 68 -1.70 6.00 -4.28
N ARG A 69 -0.82 5.61 -3.35
CA ARG A 69 -0.07 4.34 -3.43
C ARG A 69 -1.00 3.14 -3.45
N HIS A 70 -2.04 3.11 -2.60
CA HIS A 70 -3.02 2.03 -2.59
C HIS A 70 -3.77 1.90 -3.92
N ALA A 71 -4.13 3.03 -4.55
CA ALA A 71 -4.74 3.03 -5.87
C ALA A 71 -3.79 2.44 -6.94
N LEU A 72 -2.50 2.80 -6.92
CA LEU A 72 -1.51 2.23 -7.84
C LEU A 72 -1.28 0.73 -7.63
N ILE A 73 -1.25 0.26 -6.37
CA ILE A 73 -1.12 -1.18 -6.05
C ILE A 73 -2.34 -1.96 -6.57
N SER A 74 -3.54 -1.39 -6.44
CA SER A 74 -4.76 -1.98 -7.00
C SER A 74 -4.68 -2.07 -8.53
N ALA A 75 -4.22 -1.01 -9.20
CA ALA A 75 -4.01 -1.00 -10.65
C ALA A 75 -2.93 -2.00 -11.10
N LEU A 76 -1.83 -2.15 -10.35
CA LEU A 76 -0.81 -3.17 -10.60
C LEU A 76 -1.37 -4.58 -10.47
N SER A 77 -2.22 -4.81 -9.47
CA SER A 77 -2.89 -6.10 -9.26
C SER A 77 -3.80 -6.45 -10.44
N GLN A 78 -4.56 -5.48 -10.94
CA GLN A 78 -5.37 -5.66 -12.16
C GLN A 78 -4.48 -5.94 -13.38
N SER A 79 -3.45 -5.14 -13.62
CA SER A 79 -2.49 -5.35 -14.72
C SER A 79 -1.87 -6.75 -14.67
N ASN A 80 -1.53 -7.24 -13.47
CA ASN A 80 -1.01 -8.59 -13.28
C ASN A 80 -2.01 -9.69 -13.64
N GLN A 81 -3.31 -9.46 -13.42
CA GLN A 81 -4.37 -10.37 -13.86
C GLN A 81 -4.52 -10.37 -15.38
N GLU A 82 -4.46 -9.19 -16.01
CA GLU A 82 -4.50 -9.04 -17.47
C GLU A 82 -3.28 -9.68 -18.16
N LEU A 83 -2.11 -9.64 -17.51
CA LEU A 83 -0.89 -10.32 -17.99
C LEU A 83 -0.88 -11.84 -17.74
N ALA A 84 -1.78 -12.37 -16.90
CA ALA A 84 -1.77 -13.79 -16.53
C ALA A 84 -1.93 -14.77 -17.70
N PRO A 85 -2.80 -14.53 -18.72
CA PRO A 85 -2.87 -15.37 -19.92
C PRO A 85 -1.56 -15.40 -20.72
N TYR A 86 -0.88 -14.26 -20.82
CA TYR A 86 0.40 -14.15 -21.53
C TYR A 86 1.51 -14.92 -20.81
N ARG A 87 1.58 -14.82 -19.47
CA ARG A 87 2.56 -15.60 -18.67
C ARG A 87 2.35 -17.10 -18.82
N ARG A 88 1.11 -17.57 -18.84
CA ARG A 88 0.78 -19.00 -19.03
C ARG A 88 1.16 -19.52 -20.41
N SER A 89 1.22 -18.66 -21.41
CA SER A 89 1.50 -19.02 -22.81
C SER A 89 2.77 -18.34 -23.32
N TRP A 90 3.74 -18.09 -22.41
CA TRP A 90 4.88 -17.22 -22.69
C TRP A 90 5.70 -17.68 -23.88
N GLU A 91 6.03 -18.97 -23.95
CA GLU A 91 6.83 -19.54 -25.05
C GLU A 91 6.16 -19.33 -26.41
N THR A 92 4.84 -19.57 -26.50
CA THR A 92 4.06 -19.37 -27.73
C THR A 92 4.01 -17.90 -28.13
N VAL A 93 3.71 -17.01 -27.19
CA VAL A 93 3.61 -15.57 -27.47
C VAL A 93 4.98 -15.02 -27.87
N TYR A 94 6.03 -15.33 -27.10
CA TYR A 94 7.39 -14.87 -27.36
C TYR A 94 7.95 -15.43 -28.67
N GLY A 95 7.63 -16.68 -29.01
CA GLY A 95 7.96 -17.29 -30.29
C GLY A 95 7.33 -16.56 -31.48
N GLY A 96 6.12 -16.03 -31.31
CA GLY A 96 5.42 -15.22 -32.31
C GLY A 96 5.95 -13.79 -32.48
N LEU A 97 6.77 -13.28 -31.55
CA LEU A 97 7.35 -11.94 -31.65
C LEU A 97 8.46 -11.88 -32.70
N ASN A 98 8.52 -10.75 -33.42
CA ASN A 98 9.66 -10.42 -34.26
C ASN A 98 10.88 -9.96 -33.42
N ALA A 99 12.03 -9.80 -34.07
CA ALA A 99 13.28 -9.47 -33.37
C ALA A 99 13.24 -8.12 -32.62
N ALA A 100 12.55 -7.11 -33.17
CA ALA A 100 12.41 -5.80 -32.53
C ALA A 100 11.49 -5.89 -31.30
N GLU A 101 10.36 -6.59 -31.41
CA GLU A 101 9.43 -6.81 -30.30
C GLU A 101 10.07 -7.60 -29.16
N ARG A 102 10.86 -8.64 -29.47
CA ARG A 102 11.60 -9.41 -28.46
C ARG A 102 12.58 -8.55 -27.68
N LYS A 103 13.25 -7.62 -28.36
CA LYS A 103 14.16 -6.65 -27.73
C LYS A 103 13.39 -5.70 -26.81
N ASP A 104 12.26 -5.17 -27.27
CA ASP A 104 11.41 -4.29 -26.47
C ASP A 104 10.87 -4.98 -25.21
N VAL A 105 10.38 -6.22 -25.36
CA VAL A 105 9.91 -7.04 -24.24
C VAL A 105 11.04 -7.31 -23.24
N ALA A 106 12.24 -7.67 -23.71
CA ALA A 106 13.38 -7.91 -22.83
C ALA A 106 13.79 -6.64 -22.06
N ALA A 107 13.81 -5.48 -22.74
CA ALA A 107 14.11 -4.19 -22.11
C ALA A 107 13.06 -3.83 -21.05
N LEU A 108 11.77 -4.01 -21.35
CA LEU A 108 10.68 -3.75 -20.40
C LEU A 108 10.75 -4.67 -19.17
N LEU A 109 11.04 -5.96 -19.35
CA LEU A 109 11.21 -6.89 -18.21
C LEU A 109 12.37 -6.46 -17.32
N ALA A 110 13.52 -6.15 -17.91
CA ALA A 110 14.69 -5.69 -17.16
C ALA A 110 14.37 -4.42 -16.36
N GLU A 111 13.69 -3.46 -16.99
CA GLU A 111 13.30 -2.22 -16.33
C GLU A 111 12.29 -2.43 -15.20
N ILE A 112 11.22 -3.21 -15.44
CA ILE A 112 10.21 -3.51 -14.41
C ILE A 112 10.85 -4.20 -13.20
N ASN A 113 11.74 -5.17 -13.43
CA ASN A 113 12.45 -5.86 -12.35
C ASN A 113 13.37 -4.92 -11.56
N GLY A 114 14.08 -4.03 -12.25
CA GLY A 114 14.92 -3.01 -11.60
C GLY A 114 14.11 -2.03 -10.75
N LEU A 115 12.98 -1.55 -11.28
CA LEU A 115 12.05 -0.68 -10.54
C LEU A 115 11.49 -1.39 -9.30
N LEU A 116 11.04 -2.64 -9.44
CA LEU A 116 10.52 -3.42 -8.31
C LEU A 116 11.57 -3.60 -7.22
N HIS A 117 12.81 -3.95 -7.58
CA HIS A 117 13.89 -4.09 -6.62
C HIS A 117 14.15 -2.78 -5.85
N THR A 118 14.20 -1.66 -6.56
CA THR A 118 14.43 -0.33 -5.98
C THR A 118 13.31 0.05 -5.02
N ILE A 119 12.05 -0.19 -5.39
CA ILE A 119 10.88 0.10 -4.54
C ILE A 119 10.91 -0.75 -3.27
N LEU A 120 11.21 -2.05 -3.37
CA LEU A 120 11.27 -2.93 -2.20
C LEU A 120 12.36 -2.52 -1.22
N GLN A 121 13.54 -2.12 -1.71
CA GLN A 121 14.62 -1.60 -0.87
C GLN A 121 14.20 -0.31 -0.16
N ALA A 122 13.63 0.64 -0.91
CA ALA A 122 13.17 1.91 -0.34
C ALA A 122 12.07 1.70 0.72
N ASP A 123 11.08 0.84 0.45
CA ASP A 123 10.01 0.54 1.39
C ASP A 123 10.53 -0.12 2.68
N GLN A 124 11.58 -0.94 2.59
CA GLN A 124 12.24 -1.53 3.76
C GLN A 124 12.95 -0.48 4.62
N GLU A 125 13.69 0.44 3.98
CA GLU A 125 14.34 1.56 4.67
C GLU A 125 13.33 2.49 5.35
N ASP A 126 12.25 2.84 4.64
CA ASP A 126 11.22 3.74 5.15
C ASP A 126 10.49 3.12 6.34
N SER A 127 10.22 1.81 6.30
CA SER A 127 9.62 1.07 7.42
C SER A 127 10.53 1.08 8.66
N ALA A 128 11.84 0.92 8.47
CA ALA A 128 12.80 1.01 9.55
C ALA A 128 12.87 2.42 10.15
N LEU A 129 12.89 3.46 9.31
CA LEU A 129 12.88 4.87 9.74
C LEU A 129 11.64 5.23 10.55
N LEU A 130 10.45 4.84 10.06
CA LEU A 130 9.19 5.05 10.77
C LEU A 130 9.16 4.31 12.12
N GLY A 131 9.68 3.07 12.16
CA GLY A 131 9.83 2.31 13.39
C GLY A 131 10.71 3.02 14.42
N ALA A 132 11.87 3.53 14.01
CA ALA A 132 12.78 4.27 14.88
C ALA A 132 12.15 5.56 15.43
N ARG A 133 11.44 6.32 14.59
CA ARG A 133 10.73 7.54 15.00
C ARG A 133 9.64 7.24 16.03
N LYS A 134 8.82 6.21 15.78
CA LYS A 134 7.79 5.77 16.73
C LYS A 134 8.38 5.42 18.10
N GLN A 135 9.51 4.71 18.12
CA GLN A 135 10.20 4.34 19.36
C GLN A 135 10.72 5.56 20.12
N SER A 136 11.33 6.52 19.42
CA SER A 136 11.81 7.75 20.02
C SER A 136 10.67 8.59 20.62
N MET A 137 9.54 8.71 19.92
CA MET A 137 8.35 9.38 20.45
C MET A 137 7.79 8.68 21.69
N ALA A 138 7.75 7.34 21.69
CA ALA A 138 7.29 6.57 22.84
C ALA A 138 8.17 6.80 24.08
N GLN A 139 9.50 6.87 23.89
CA GLN A 139 10.45 7.19 24.98
C GLN A 139 10.23 8.62 25.50
N ALA A 140 10.11 9.61 24.62
CA ALA A 140 9.84 10.99 25.03
C ALA A 140 8.53 11.13 25.84
N LEU A 141 7.48 10.39 25.47
CA LEU A 141 6.22 10.36 26.23
C LEU A 141 6.38 9.69 27.60
N GLN A 142 7.19 8.62 27.70
CA GLN A 142 7.50 7.97 28.96
C GLN A 142 8.27 8.91 29.89
N ASP A 143 9.30 9.59 29.39
CA ASP A 143 10.11 10.54 30.16
C ASP A 143 9.26 11.72 30.68
N LEU A 144 8.36 12.24 29.84
CA LEU A 144 7.44 13.30 30.23
C LEU A 144 6.48 12.85 31.35
N SER A 145 5.91 11.65 31.23
CA SER A 145 5.03 11.10 32.27
C SER A 145 5.77 10.82 33.58
N GLY A 146 7.03 10.36 33.52
CA GLY A 146 7.90 10.18 34.68
C GLY A 146 8.23 11.50 35.38
N GLY A 147 8.53 12.56 34.62
CA GLY A 147 8.77 13.90 35.17
C GLY A 147 7.55 14.49 35.89
N GLN A 148 6.33 14.27 35.36
CA GLN A 148 5.09 14.69 36.02
C GLN A 148 4.89 13.96 37.37
N ALA A 149 5.17 12.66 37.43
CA ALA A 149 5.07 11.89 38.67
C ALA A 149 6.09 12.37 39.72
N ALA A 150 7.33 12.65 39.31
CA ALA A 150 8.36 13.19 40.19
C ALA A 150 8.00 14.57 40.74
N ASN A 151 7.51 15.49 39.89
CA ASN A 151 7.06 16.82 40.31
C ASN A 151 5.87 16.75 41.29
N ALA A 152 4.92 15.84 41.06
CA ALA A 152 3.80 15.62 41.98
C ALA A 152 4.24 15.06 43.35
N ALA A 153 5.32 14.28 43.41
CA ALA A 153 5.89 13.79 44.65
C ALA A 153 6.55 14.92 45.46
N TYR A 154 7.36 15.76 44.82
CA TYR A 154 8.01 16.90 45.49
C TYR A 154 7.01 17.95 45.97
N GLY A 155 5.96 18.24 45.19
CA GLY A 155 4.91 19.17 45.61
C GLY A 155 4.17 18.74 46.88
N ARG A 156 3.94 17.43 47.05
CA ARG A 156 3.32 16.88 48.28
C ARG A 156 4.27 16.90 49.48
N ALA A 157 5.55 16.58 49.28
CA ALA A 157 6.54 16.60 50.36
C ALA A 157 6.77 18.02 50.90
N ALA A 158 6.82 19.03 50.01
CA ALA A 158 6.96 20.43 50.41
C ALA A 158 5.70 20.96 51.14
N GLY A 159 4.49 20.55 50.73
CA GLY A 159 3.25 20.90 51.41
C GLY A 159 3.10 20.28 52.80
N ALA A 160 3.54 19.04 52.99
CA ALA A 160 3.49 18.35 54.30
C ALA A 160 4.44 18.97 55.34
N ALA A 161 5.59 19.50 54.91
CA ALA A 161 6.55 20.16 55.80
C ALA A 161 6.12 21.58 56.24
N GLY A 162 5.27 22.26 55.46
CA GLY A 162 4.80 23.62 55.77
C GLY A 162 3.56 23.70 56.68
N GLY A 163 2.81 22.60 56.85
CA GLY A 163 1.53 22.59 57.58
C GLY A 163 1.60 22.35 59.09
N SER A 164 2.76 22.04 59.66
CA SER A 164 2.87 21.57 61.05
C SER A 164 3.10 22.66 62.12
N SER A 165 2.92 23.95 61.79
CA SER A 165 3.28 25.04 62.72
C SER A 165 2.12 25.90 63.24
N ALA A 166 0.86 25.49 63.04
CA ALA A 166 -0.30 26.30 63.42
C ALA A 166 -1.31 25.52 64.29
N ASP A 167 -0.89 25.03 65.46
CA ASP A 167 -1.82 24.72 66.56
C ASP A 167 -1.10 24.73 67.91
N LEU A 168 -0.69 25.93 68.36
CA LEU A 168 -0.13 26.17 69.70
C LEU A 168 -0.57 27.55 70.20
N SER A 169 -1.86 27.72 70.48
CA SER A 169 -2.44 28.76 71.35
C SER A 169 -3.92 28.35 71.55
N GLY A 170 -4.41 27.98 72.73
CA GLY A 170 -4.16 28.56 74.04
C GLY A 170 -5.46 29.19 74.50
#